data_AF-A0A929VER2-F1
#
_entry.id   AF-A0A929VER2-F1
#
_cell.length_a   1.000
_cell.length_b   1.000
_cell.length_c   1.000
_cell.angle_alpha   90.00
_cell.angle_beta   90.00
_cell.angle_gamma   90.00
#
_symmetry.space_group_name_H-M   'P 1'
#
loop_
_entity.id
_entity.type
_entity.pdbx_description
1 polymer ?
#
loop_
_entity_poly.entity_id
_entity_poly.type
_entity_poly.pdbx_seq_one_letter_code
_entity_poly.pdbx_strand_id
1 'polypeptide(L)' 'MKGLRIVSFGSLLPSKYVTNDDLAKIVDTSDEWIYERTGIHGRYFCDPD' A
#
# COMPACT_ATOMS: atom_id res chain seq x y z
N MET A 1 21.27 12.30 -31.07
CA MET A 1 21.17 10.92 -30.55
C MET A 1 19.74 10.67 -30.10
N LYS A 2 19.09 9.59 -30.55
CA LYS A 2 17.80 9.18 -29.97
C LYS A 2 18.11 8.44 -28.65
N GLY A 3 17.75 9.05 -27.53
CA GLY A 3 17.91 8.45 -26.20
C GLY A 3 16.83 7.40 -25.91
N LEU A 4 16.91 6.77 -24.74
CA LEU A 4 15.88 5.84 -24.25
C LEU A 4 14.64 6.62 -23.80
N ARG A 5 13.44 6.10 -24.11
CA ARG A 5 12.15 6.63 -23.66
C ARG A 5 11.23 5.48 -23.24
N ILE A 6 10.59 5.62 -22.08
CA ILE A 6 9.47 4.77 -21.68
C ILE A 6 8.29 5.07 -22.62
N VAL A 7 7.75 4.03 -23.27
CA VAL A 7 6.65 4.16 -24.24
C VAL A 7 5.28 4.13 -23.55
N SER A 8 5.13 3.30 -22.51
CA SER A 8 3.90 3.22 -21.69
C SER A 8 4.15 2.51 -20.36
N PHE A 9 3.22 2.67 -19.42
CA PHE A 9 3.10 1.91 -18.17
C PHE A 9 1.62 1.62 -17.87
N GLY A 10 1.37 0.66 -16.98
CA GLY A 10 0.03 0.35 -16.47
C GLY A 10 0.11 -0.11 -15.02
N SER A 11 -0.94 0.17 -14.25
CA SER A 11 -1.08 -0.28 -12.87
C SER A 11 -2.55 -0.53 -12.54
N LEU A 12 -2.79 -1.43 -11.60
CA LEU A 12 -4.10 -1.69 -11.01
C LEU A 12 -3.89 -1.95 -9.52
N LEU A 13 -4.75 -1.35 -8.70
CA LEU A 13 -4.79 -1.60 -7.27
C LEU A 13 -5.99 -2.51 -6.97
N PRO A 14 -5.83 -3.49 -6.06
CA PRO A 14 -6.96 -4.24 -5.51
C PRO A 14 -8.01 -3.30 -4.91
N SER A 15 -9.26 -3.76 -4.82
CA SER A 15 -10.36 -2.95 -4.27
C SER A 15 -10.27 -2.75 -2.76
N LYS A 16 -9.71 -3.73 -2.04
CA LYS A 16 -9.68 -3.76 -0.58
C LYS A 16 -8.52 -2.91 -0.04
N TYR A 17 -8.82 -1.67 0.33
CA TYR A 17 -7.91 -0.81 1.07
C TYR A 17 -8.05 -1.02 2.58
N VAL A 18 -6.94 -1.15 3.28
CA VAL A 18 -6.85 -1.38 4.73
C VAL A 18 -5.96 -0.32 5.34
N THR A 19 -6.50 0.46 6.26
CA THR A 19 -5.76 1.47 7.02
C THR A 19 -4.94 0.86 8.15
N ASN A 20 -4.02 1.63 8.74
CA ASN A 20 -3.34 1.20 9.96
C ASN A 20 -4.31 1.00 11.13
N ASP A 21 -5.36 1.82 11.24
CA ASP A 21 -6.40 1.67 12.25
C ASP A 21 -7.18 0.36 12.07
N ASP A 22 -7.42 -0.06 10.82
CA ASP A 22 -8.03 -1.36 10.54
C ASP A 22 -7.10 -2.51 10.92
N LEU A 23 -5.79 -2.35 10.73
CA LEU A 23 -4.76 -3.30 11.15
C LEU A 23 -4.67 -3.39 12.69
N ALA A 24 -4.82 -2.28 13.40
CA ALA A 24 -4.82 -2.23 14.86
C ALA A 24 -5.99 -3.00 15.49
N LYS A 25 -7.07 -3.26 14.73
CA LYS A 25 -8.20 -4.10 15.20
C LYS A 25 -7.87 -5.59 15.22
N ILE A 26 -6.85 -6.03 14.49
CA ILE A 26 -6.51 -7.45 14.29
C ILE A 26 -5.12 -7.83 14.82
N VAL A 27 -4.26 -6.85 15.07
CA VAL A 27 -2.90 -7.03 15.62
C VAL A 27 -2.64 -5.92 16.64
N ASP A 28 -1.86 -6.20 17.68
CA ASP A 28 -1.43 -5.21 18.67
C ASP A 28 -0.44 -4.22 18.04
N THR A 29 -0.97 -3.12 17.48
CA THR A 29 -0.23 -2.08 16.78
C THR A 29 -1.04 -0.77 16.76
N SER A 30 -0.44 0.33 16.27
CA SER A 30 -1.11 1.62 16.11
C SER A 30 -0.65 2.34 14.85
N ASP A 31 -1.43 3.33 14.38
CA ASP A 31 -1.02 4.17 13.24
C ASP A 31 0.30 4.88 13.52
N GLU A 32 0.49 5.43 14.73
CA GLU A 32 1.72 6.12 15.11
C GLU A 32 2.93 5.18 15.04
N TRP A 33 2.82 3.96 15.60
CA TRP A 33 3.91 3.00 15.60
C TRP A 33 4.31 2.56 14.18
N ILE A 34 3.32 2.33 13.31
CA ILE A 34 3.52 1.89 11.91
C ILE A 34 4.08 3.04 11.09
N TYR A 35 3.47 4.22 11.18
CA TYR A 35 3.83 5.38 10.38
C TYR A 35 5.23 5.90 10.72
N GLU A 36 5.59 6.02 12.00
CA GLU A 36 6.93 6.47 12.40
C GLU A 36 8.05 5.59 11.84
N ARG A 37 7.79 4.28 11.69
CA ARG A 37 8.80 3.31 11.24
C ARG A 37 8.81 3.10 9.74
N THR A 38 7.67 3.25 9.06
CA THR A 38 7.51 2.83 7.67
C THR A 38 7.00 3.93 6.73
N GLY A 39 6.41 5.00 7.27
CA GLY A 39 5.72 6.02 6.49
C GLY A 39 4.42 5.54 5.82
N ILE A 40 3.92 4.35 6.16
CA ILE A 40 2.73 3.74 5.55
C ILE A 40 1.51 4.09 6.40
N HIS A 41 0.45 4.61 5.77
CA HIS A 41 -0.87 4.81 6.41
C HIS A 41 -1.90 3.73 6.07
N GLY A 42 -1.66 2.97 5.00
CA GLY A 42 -2.56 1.91 4.58
C GLY A 42 -2.01 1.13 3.39
N ARG A 43 -2.66 0.02 3.08
CA ARG A 43 -2.28 -0.84 1.95
C ARG A 43 -3.49 -1.48 1.29
N TYR A 44 -3.29 -1.93 0.06
CA TYR A 44 -4.28 -2.72 -0.67
C TYR A 44 -4.00 -4.20 -0.51
N PHE A 45 -5.04 -4.98 -0.23
CA PHE A 45 -5.00 -6.43 -0.13
C PHE A 45 -5.69 -7.04 -1.36
N CYS A 46 -5.08 -8.08 -1.93
CA CYS A 46 -5.77 -8.91 -2.91
C CYS A 46 -6.85 -9.75 -2.22
N ASP A 47 -7.92 -10.05 -2.93
CA ASP A 47 -8.90 -11.03 -2.47
C ASP A 47 -8.26 -12.43 -2.45
N PRO A 48 -8.63 -13.30 -1.49
CA PRO A 48 -8.24 -14.71 -1.54
C PRO A 48 -8.90 -15.38 -2.76
N ASP A 49 -8.12 -16.18 -3.48
CA ASP A 49 -8.56 -16.95 -4.67
C ASP A 49 -9.70 -17.95 -4.35
#